data_AF-A0A2V9ZSX3-F1
#
_entry.id   AF-A0A2V9ZSX3-F1
#
_cell.length_a   1.000
_cell.length_b   1.000
_cell.length_c   1.000
_cell.angle_alpha   90.00
_cell.angle_beta   90.00
_cell.angle_gamma   90.00
#
_symmetry.space_group_name_H-M   'P 1'
#
loop_
_entity.id
_entity.type
_entity.pdbx_description
1 polymer ?
#
loop_
_entity_poly.entity_id
_entity_poly.type
_entity_poly.pdbx_seq_one_letter_code
_entity_poly.pdbx_strand_id
1 'polypeptide(L)' 'MLPLPPKASTIPLGGTVVTGGAAFRVWAPRATAVYLLGDFNQFAVDENFRLQSLNDETWAGFLAGAKDGVRYMF' A
#
# COMPACT_ATOMS: atom_id res chain seq x y z
N MET A 1 -5.58 6.87 6.36
CA MET A 1 -5.44 5.45 6.02
C MET A 1 -5.79 5.30 4.56
N LEU A 2 -5.01 4.54 3.78
CA LEU A 2 -5.24 4.38 2.36
C LEU A 2 -6.48 3.52 2.09
N PRO A 3 -7.29 3.83 1.05
CA PRO A 3 -8.39 2.97 0.64
C PRO A 3 -7.87 1.62 0.14
N LEU A 4 -8.71 0.59 0.16
CA LEU A 4 -8.37 -0.72 -0.42
C LEU A 4 -8.44 -0.67 -1.95
N PRO A 5 -7.50 -1.33 -2.65
CA PRO A 5 -7.63 -1.54 -4.10
C PRO A 5 -8.75 -2.54 -4.41
N PRO A 6 -9.35 -2.49 -5.61
CA PRO A 6 -10.27 -3.52 -6.07
C PRO A 6 -9.61 -4.90 -6.02
N LYS A 7 -10.33 -5.91 -5.51
CA LYS A 7 -9.84 -7.30 -5.37
C LYS A 7 -8.52 -7.42 -4.58
N ALA A 8 -8.41 -6.70 -3.46
CA ALA A 8 -7.18 -6.60 -2.65
C ALA A 8 -6.53 -7.94 -2.24
N SER A 9 -7.29 -9.02 -2.05
CA SER A 9 -6.73 -10.33 -1.70
C SER A 9 -6.08 -11.08 -2.87
N THR A 10 -6.38 -10.68 -4.11
CA THR A 10 -5.87 -11.34 -5.33
C THR A 10 -4.81 -10.53 -6.08
N ILE A 11 -4.56 -9.28 -5.68
CA ILE A 11 -3.47 -8.51 -6.30
C ILE A 11 -2.11 -9.11 -5.91
N PRO A 12 -1.10 -9.03 -6.79
CA PRO A 12 0.27 -9.45 -6.46
C PRO A 12 0.82 -8.71 -5.24
N LEU A 13 1.75 -9.35 -4.52
CA LEU A 13 2.55 -8.67 -3.50
C LEU A 13 3.48 -7.63 -4.15
N GLY A 14 3.82 -6.58 -3.41
CA GLY A 14 4.57 -5.41 -3.88
C GLY A 14 3.66 -4.28 -4.35
N GLY A 15 4.18 -3.43 -5.25
CA GLY A 15 3.43 -2.36 -5.91
C GLY A 15 3.03 -2.76 -7.33
N THR A 16 1.75 -2.68 -7.65
CA THR A 16 1.19 -2.95 -8.98
C THR A 16 0.51 -1.70 -9.52
N VAL A 17 0.98 -1.17 -10.65
CA VAL A 17 0.31 -0.05 -11.34
C VAL A 17 -1.01 -0.55 -11.92
N VAL A 18 -2.09 0.16 -11.63
CA VAL A 18 -3.45 -0.13 -12.10
C VAL A 18 -4.12 1.15 -12.59
N THR A 19 -5.33 1.06 -13.13
CA THR A 19 -6.07 2.25 -13.57
C THR A 19 -6.24 3.24 -12.41
N GLY A 20 -5.74 4.46 -12.59
CA GLY A 20 -5.90 5.56 -11.64
C GLY A 20 -4.86 5.64 -10.52
N GLY A 21 -3.91 4.71 -10.42
CA GLY A 21 -2.87 4.74 -9.38
C GLY A 21 -2.09 3.43 -9.25
N ALA A 22 -1.63 3.13 -8.03
CA ALA A 22 -0.96 1.87 -7.74
C ALA A 22 -1.59 1.19 -6.52
N ALA A 23 -1.77 -0.12 -6.64
CA ALA A 23 -2.19 -1.00 -5.57
C ALA A 23 -0.96 -1.60 -4.90
N PHE A 24 -0.93 -1.58 -3.57
CA PHE A 24 0.16 -2.13 -2.78
C PHE A 24 -0.36 -3.25 -1.91
N ARG A 25 0.39 -4.35 -1.83
CA ARG A 25 0.14 -5.46 -0.91
C ARG A 25 1.43 -6.02 -0.34
N VAL A 26 1.46 -6.30 0.95
CA VAL A 26 2.65 -6.87 1.60
C VAL A 26 2.25 -7.91 2.64
N TRP A 27 3.00 -9.01 2.70
CA TRP A 27 2.86 -10.01 3.75
C TRP A 27 3.63 -9.56 4.99
N ALA A 28 2.93 -9.36 6.10
CA ALA A 28 3.52 -8.91 7.35
C ALA A 28 2.67 -9.43 8.53
N PRO A 29 2.66 -10.75 8.79
CA PRO A 29 1.71 -11.41 9.70
C PRO A 29 1.82 -10.95 11.15
N ARG A 30 3.01 -10.46 11.55
CA ARG A 30 3.31 -10.04 12.92
C ARG A 30 3.29 -8.52 13.10
N ALA A 31 3.04 -7.75 12.03
CA ALA A 31 2.97 -6.30 12.13
C ALA A 31 1.70 -5.88 12.86
N THR A 32 1.78 -4.81 13.66
CA THR A 32 0.63 -4.16 14.30
C THR A 32 0.10 -2.99 13.47
N ALA A 33 0.96 -2.43 12.61
CA ALA A 33 0.63 -1.46 11.59
C ALA A 33 1.67 -1.54 10.46
N VAL A 34 1.26 -1.21 9.24
CA VAL A 34 2.14 -1.06 8.08
C VAL A 34 1.79 0.25 7.39
N TYR A 35 2.78 0.99 6.92
CA TYR A 35 2.60 2.29 6.27
C TYR A 35 3.23 2.26 4.89
N LEU A 36 2.67 3.02 3.96
CA LEU A 36 3.32 3.26 2.68
C LEU A 36 4.12 4.56 2.77
N LEU A 37 5.44 4.45 2.69
CA LEU A 37 6.37 5.58 2.73
C LEU A 37 6.93 5.83 1.33
N GLY A 38 7.15 7.07 0.94
CA GLY A 38 7.71 7.41 -0.36
C GLY A 38 7.88 8.90 -0.58
N ASP A 39 8.23 9.28 -1.81
CA ASP A 39 8.45 10.69 -2.16
C ASP A 39 7.19 11.57 -1.91
N PHE A 40 6.00 10.99 -2.06
CA PHE A 40 4.70 11.66 -1.86
C PHE A 40 4.41 12.04 -0.40
N ASN A 41 5.13 11.45 0.57
CA ASN A 41 5.03 11.81 1.98
C ASN A 41 6.40 11.99 2.64
N GLN A 42 7.44 12.29 1.85
CA GLN A 42 8.80 12.52 2.32
C GLN A 42 9.36 11.38 3.19
N PHE A 43 8.93 10.14 2.94
CA PHE A 43 9.26 8.95 3.72
C PHE A 43 8.90 9.05 5.22
N ALA A 44 7.92 9.89 5.58
CA ALA A 44 7.47 10.04 6.96
C ALA A 44 6.30 9.11 7.28
N VAL A 45 6.30 8.56 8.50
CA VAL A 45 5.15 7.80 9.03
C VAL A 45 3.98 8.76 9.24
N ASP A 46 2.89 8.52 8.51
CA ASP A 46 1.65 9.31 8.55
C ASP A 46 0.45 8.36 8.46
N GLU A 47 -0.52 8.53 9.37
CA GLU A 47 -1.77 7.78 9.41
C GLU A 47 -2.57 7.85 8.10
N ASN A 48 -2.42 8.91 7.32
CA ASN A 48 -3.01 9.03 5.98
C ASN A 48 -2.55 7.90 5.05
N PHE A 49 -1.31 7.43 5.22
CA PHE A 49 -0.67 6.41 4.40
C PHE A 49 -0.61 5.01 5.04
N ARG A 50 -1.31 4.81 6.17
CA ARG A 50 -1.45 3.49 6.79
C ARG A 50 -2.17 2.51 5.85
N LEU A 51 -1.63 1.29 5.73
CA LEU A 51 -2.26 0.16 5.02
C LEU A 51 -3.33 -0.50 5.90
N GLN A 52 -4.29 -1.15 5.26
CA GLN A 52 -5.33 -1.91 5.93
C GLN A 52 -4.94 -3.39 5.99
N SER A 53 -5.16 -4.04 7.14
CA SER A 53 -5.07 -5.49 7.23
C SER A 53 -6.20 -6.13 6.43
N LEU A 54 -5.88 -7.14 5.63
CA LEU A 54 -6.86 -7.93 4.88
C LEU A 54 -7.39 -9.14 5.67
N ASN A 55 -6.93 -9.34 6.91
CA ASN A 55 -7.21 -10.52 7.74
C ASN A 55 -6.77 -11.86 7.10
N ASP A 56 -5.79 -11.82 6.20
CA ASP A 56 -5.18 -12.97 5.51
C ASP A 56 -3.65 -12.96 5.66
N GLU A 57 -3.15 -12.37 6.76
CA GLU A 57 -1.73 -12.08 7.04
C GLU A 57 -1.08 -11.00 6.15
N THR A 58 -1.84 -10.43 5.21
CA THR A 58 -1.36 -9.36 4.34
C THR A 58 -2.03 -8.02 4.64
N TRP A 59 -1.34 -6.97 4.20
CA TRP A 59 -1.74 -5.58 4.33
C TRP A 59 -1.83 -4.98 2.93
N ALA A 60 -2.83 -4.13 2.69
CA ALA A 60 -3.01 -3.51 1.37
C ALA A 60 -3.49 -2.06 1.45
N GLY A 61 -3.24 -1.33 0.37
CA GLY A 61 -3.67 0.05 0.20
C GLY A 61 -3.54 0.51 -1.25
N PHE A 62 -4.29 1.53 -1.62
CA PHE A 62 -4.30 2.11 -2.95
C PHE A 62 -3.89 3.58 -2.88
N LEU A 63 -2.83 3.93 -3.61
CA LEU A 63 -2.36 5.31 -3.75
C LEU A 63 -2.82 5.87 -5.09
N ALA A 64 -3.79 6.79 -5.05
CA ALA A 64 -4.31 7.47 -6.22
C ALA A 64 -3.21 8.30 -6.90
N GLY A 65 -3.16 8.25 -8.24
CA GLY A 65 -2.20 9.01 -9.03
C GLY A 65 -0.75 8.50 -8.99
N ALA A 66 -0.46 7.43 -8.22
CA ALA A 66 0.84 6.79 -8.26
C ALA A 66 1.12 6.20 -9.65
N LYS A 67 2.36 6.35 -10.12
CA LYS A 67 2.81 5.95 -11.45
C LYS A 67 4.03 5.03 -11.34
N ASP A 68 4.39 4.43 -12.46
CA ASP A 68 5.70 3.79 -12.58
C ASP A 68 6.83 4.77 -12.20
N GLY A 69 7.87 4.24 -11.54
CA GLY A 69 9.00 5.03 -11.04
C GLY A 69 8.80 5.73 -9.69
N VAL A 70 7.62 5.65 -9.06
CA VAL A 70 7.44 6.14 -7.68
C VAL A 70 8.30 5.32 -6.72
N ARG A 71 9.17 6.00 -5.95
CA ARG A 71 9.96 5.36 -4.89
C ARG A 71 9.10 5.16 -3.66
N TYR A 72 9.16 3.98 -3.08
CA TYR A 72 8.39 3.64 -1.88
C TYR A 72 9.11 2.62 -0.96
N MET A 73 8.60 2.50 0.26
CA MET A 73 8.96 1.52 1.27
C MET A 73 7.70 1.13 2.09
N PHE A 74 7.74 -0.03 2.75
CA PHE A 74 6.73 -0.52 3.69
C PHE A 74 7.18 -0.38 5.14
#